data_AF-A0AAD9PRX7-F1
#
_entry.id   AF-A0AAD9PRX7-F1
#
_cell.length_a   1.000
_cell.length_b   1.000
_cell.length_c   1.000
_cell.angle_alpha   90.00
_cell.angle_beta   90.00
_cell.angle_gamma   90.00
#
_symmetry.space_group_name_H-M   'P 1'
#
loop_
_entity.id
_entity.type
_entity.pdbx_description
1 polymer ?
#
loop_
_entity_poly.entity_id
_entity_poly.type
_entity_poly.pdbx_seq_one_letter_code
_entity_poly.pdbx_strand_id
1 'polypeptide(L)'
;MSSESRRGSKYGKRMVDCSAFQHDGLAPTRSSVDSASFKVHILQRNKTIDKWPVLLWFYLKTLGLYHSGRLVCSKLCAKCQRKNKPNTLCYTEEMCKVCDSLMWDHRGVRLEITDHDIGSSFFNHMGSGLLSLLWLLIITGTTVASIVLVISDLNHGQHDVVHVMAWTGMKLLLYIGPFACLTSVIHHFSPTILLGSWANALAVEFLIHRLRIVNMAHKKCAGYACFLGSLTIIASECIKIAVSHTDPDLVSPVMVHEIKSGASKIIPLHLFVIIEGFTNFGGFCFLVYLLRSSYESEIRLVIKFLHHNIEDTDLCRSRLAEAFDAHHTFREFASGWIAMNLLLCTVCLLLELHLWIINTELTIFQYEHTFILIVVLIAPIVSLGNVDVDYLWNRLVCQVSRQRTTQQEQQWDKLMQFLQEQRAGSRPWQAVLAFFLSTIAIFSAIQFHLLSHNH
;
A
#
# COMPACT_ATOMS: atom_id res chain seq x y z
N MET A 1 25.14 -36.34 -38.30
CA MET A 1 24.06 -35.88 -39.20
C MET A 1 22.85 -35.67 -38.31
N SER A 2 22.57 -34.43 -37.92
CA SER A 2 21.60 -33.52 -38.58
C SER A 2 20.18 -34.11 -38.49
N SER A 3 19.12 -33.44 -38.06
CA SER A 3 18.71 -32.03 -38.15
C SER A 3 17.38 -31.93 -37.37
N GLU A 4 17.13 -30.90 -36.55
CA GLU A 4 16.27 -29.73 -36.90
C GLU A 4 14.85 -30.11 -37.35
N SER A 5 13.74 -29.66 -36.74
CA SER A 5 13.22 -28.27 -36.83
C SER A 5 11.87 -28.17 -36.07
N ARG A 6 11.78 -27.30 -35.05
CA ARG A 6 11.03 -26.01 -34.95
C ARG A 6 9.50 -25.99 -35.16
N ARG A 7 8.80 -25.42 -34.15
CA ARG A 7 7.96 -24.18 -34.12
C ARG A 7 7.39 -24.07 -32.69
N GLY A 8 7.59 -23.04 -31.85
CA GLY A 8 7.42 -21.57 -32.01
C GLY A 8 5.95 -21.22 -31.72
N SER A 9 5.49 -20.26 -30.91
CA SER A 9 5.97 -19.00 -30.28
C SER A 9 4.78 -18.50 -29.39
N LYS A 10 4.83 -17.57 -28.41
CA LYS A 10 5.08 -16.12 -28.55
C LYS A 10 4.78 -15.37 -27.23
N TYR A 11 5.45 -14.21 -27.07
CA TYR A 11 5.38 -13.18 -26.00
C TYR A 11 6.22 -13.44 -24.73
N GLY A 12 7.27 -12.67 -24.38
CA GLY A 12 7.75 -11.39 -24.91
C GLY A 12 8.17 -10.45 -23.77
N LYS A 13 9.02 -10.91 -22.83
CA LYS A 13 9.70 -10.06 -21.85
C LYS A 13 10.85 -9.35 -22.59
N ARG A 14 10.74 -8.04 -22.82
CA ARG A 14 11.92 -7.23 -23.16
C ARG A 14 12.68 -6.94 -21.87
N MET A 15 13.57 -7.84 -21.48
CA MET A 15 14.76 -7.45 -20.71
C MET A 15 15.72 -6.79 -21.69
N VAL A 16 16.14 -5.56 -21.38
CA VAL A 16 17.23 -4.91 -22.11
C VAL A 16 18.52 -5.55 -21.60
N ASP A 17 19.11 -6.42 -22.42
CA ASP A 17 20.43 -7.00 -22.22
C ASP A 17 21.50 -5.92 -22.47
N CYS A 18 22.12 -5.42 -21.40
CA CYS A 18 23.32 -4.58 -21.47
C CYS A 18 24.60 -5.45 -21.50
N SER A 19 24.66 -6.44 -22.39
CA SER A 19 25.82 -7.32 -22.58
C SER A 19 26.26 -7.33 -24.05
N ALA A 20 26.80 -6.21 -24.53
CA ALA A 20 27.50 -6.17 -25.81
C ALA A 20 28.37 -4.90 -25.91
N PHE A 21 29.47 -4.86 -25.16
CA PHE A 21 30.67 -4.09 -25.55
C PHE A 21 31.87 -4.75 -24.88
N GLN A 22 32.43 -5.73 -25.57
CA GLN A 22 33.67 -6.41 -25.21
C GLN A 22 34.55 -6.27 -26.45
N HIS A 23 35.55 -5.40 -26.37
CA HIS A 23 36.67 -5.40 -27.31
C HIS A 23 37.97 -5.20 -26.52
N ASP A 24 38.89 -6.12 -26.81
CA ASP A 24 40.22 -6.26 -26.26
C ASP A 24 41.12 -5.05 -26.57
N GLY A 25 42.00 -4.71 -25.62
CA GLY A 25 43.01 -3.68 -25.82
C GLY A 25 43.86 -3.43 -24.58
N LEU A 26 44.88 -4.27 -24.40
CA LEU A 26 46.22 -4.01 -23.83
C LEU A 26 46.38 -2.88 -22.78
N ALA A 27 46.77 -3.28 -21.56
CA ALA A 27 47.39 -2.40 -20.56
C ALA A 27 48.75 -1.86 -21.04
N PRO A 28 49.20 -0.68 -20.54
CA PRO A 28 50.13 -0.74 -19.41
C PRO A 28 50.02 0.39 -18.34
N THR A 29 50.23 -0.05 -17.09
CA THR A 29 50.90 0.58 -15.92
C THR A 29 50.86 2.08 -15.58
N ARG A 30 50.45 2.31 -14.31
CA ARG A 30 50.90 3.32 -13.31
C ARG A 30 50.68 4.81 -13.61
N SER A 31 49.78 5.42 -12.85
CA SER A 31 50.15 6.51 -11.93
C SER A 31 49.18 6.57 -10.75
N SER A 32 49.76 6.60 -9.56
CA SER A 32 49.12 6.83 -8.27
C SER A 32 48.55 8.26 -8.24
N VAL A 33 47.24 8.37 -8.09
CA VAL A 33 46.60 9.61 -7.64
C VAL A 33 45.80 9.25 -6.41
N ASP A 34 46.16 9.92 -5.32
CA ASP A 34 45.70 9.70 -3.96
C ASP A 34 44.18 9.57 -3.88
N SER A 35 43.74 8.42 -3.38
CA SER A 35 42.37 8.21 -2.92
C SER A 35 42.13 9.12 -1.71
N ALA A 36 41.60 10.32 -1.98
CA ALA A 36 41.07 11.19 -0.94
C ALA A 36 40.03 10.39 -0.14
N SER A 37 40.46 9.93 1.04
CA SER A 37 39.68 9.11 1.95
C SER A 37 38.35 9.79 2.23
N PHE A 38 37.27 9.11 1.89
CA PHE A 38 35.92 9.52 2.19
C PHE A 38 35.78 9.66 3.71
N LYS A 39 35.81 10.89 4.22
CA LYS A 39 35.50 11.17 5.63
C LYS A 39 33.98 11.05 5.77
N VAL A 40 33.51 9.81 5.98
CA VAL A 40 32.17 9.54 6.49
C VAL A 40 32.06 10.32 7.80
N HIS A 41 31.22 11.36 7.84
CA HIS A 41 30.75 11.83 9.13
C HIS A 41 29.82 10.75 9.69
N ILE A 42 30.42 9.74 10.32
CA ILE A 42 29.73 8.85 11.25
C ILE A 42 29.33 9.77 12.39
N LEU A 43 28.10 10.27 12.36
CA LEU A 43 27.53 10.90 13.53
C LEU A 43 27.58 9.83 14.62
N GLN A 44 28.40 10.09 15.64
CA GLN A 44 28.42 9.34 16.89
C GLN A 44 26.97 9.09 17.33
N ARG A 45 26.73 7.87 17.81
CA ARG A 45 25.51 7.20 18.32
C ARG A 45 24.57 8.02 19.24
N ASN A 46 24.83 9.31 19.45
CA ASN A 46 24.21 10.19 20.44
C ASN A 46 23.05 11.06 19.91
N LYS A 47 22.65 10.98 18.64
CA LYS A 47 21.32 11.50 18.25
C LYS A 47 20.30 10.40 18.50
N THR A 48 19.55 10.56 19.60
CA THR A 48 18.37 9.78 19.94
C THR A 48 17.57 9.47 18.68
N ILE A 49 17.56 8.19 18.29
CA ILE A 49 16.66 7.72 17.25
C ILE A 49 15.26 7.99 17.78
N ASP A 50 14.50 8.84 17.08
CA ASP A 50 13.10 9.09 17.44
C ASP A 50 12.36 7.75 17.34
N LYS A 51 11.93 7.23 18.49
CA LYS A 51 11.19 5.98 18.58
C LYS A 51 9.99 6.04 17.63
N TRP A 52 9.76 4.96 16.90
CA TRP A 52 8.60 4.87 16.02
C TRP A 52 7.31 4.93 16.85
N PRO A 53 6.25 5.55 16.30
CA PRO A 53 5.01 5.72 17.06
C PRO A 53 4.41 4.34 17.39
N VAL A 54 4.04 4.13 18.66
CA VAL A 54 3.41 2.88 19.14
C VAL A 54 2.18 2.51 18.29
N LEU A 55 1.46 3.53 17.83
CA LEU A 55 0.26 3.39 17.02
C LEU A 55 0.53 2.76 15.64
N LEU A 56 1.73 2.94 15.08
CA LEU A 56 2.14 2.21 13.87
C LEU A 56 2.21 0.71 14.15
N TRP A 57 2.81 0.32 15.28
CA TRP A 57 2.90 -1.08 15.69
C TRP A 57 1.53 -1.68 15.94
N PHE A 58 0.65 -0.93 16.61
CA PHE A 58 -0.75 -1.32 16.80
C PHE A 58 -1.40 -1.66 15.45
N TYR A 59 -1.33 -0.76 14.46
CA TYR A 59 -1.94 -1.01 13.15
C TYR A 59 -1.33 -2.16 12.37
N LEU A 60 0.00 -2.32 12.40
CA LEU A 60 0.65 -3.47 11.75
C LEU A 60 0.15 -4.79 12.36
N LYS A 61 -0.11 -4.84 13.67
CA LYS A 61 -0.61 -6.05 14.31
C LYS A 61 -2.09 -6.30 14.04
N THR A 62 -2.94 -5.27 14.07
CA THR A 62 -4.36 -5.43 13.75
C THR A 62 -4.56 -5.85 12.29
N LEU A 63 -3.73 -5.35 11.38
CA LEU A 63 -3.69 -5.74 9.96
C LEU A 63 -3.06 -7.12 9.72
N GLY A 64 -2.68 -7.85 10.77
CA GLY A 64 -2.09 -9.18 10.59
C GLY A 64 -0.74 -9.16 9.89
N LEU A 65 0.05 -8.09 10.03
CA LEU A 65 1.40 -7.95 9.49
C LEU A 65 2.43 -8.26 10.58
N TYR A 66 2.47 -9.53 10.99
CA TYR A 66 3.44 -10.07 11.92
C TYR A 66 4.62 -10.65 11.14
N HIS A 67 5.82 -10.62 11.71
CA HIS A 67 7.01 -11.16 11.07
C HIS A 67 7.85 -11.92 12.09
N SER A 68 8.35 -13.09 11.69
CA SER A 68 9.30 -13.90 12.45
C SER A 68 10.72 -13.61 11.98
N GLY A 69 11.57 -13.09 12.86
CA GLY A 69 12.98 -12.87 12.55
C GLY A 69 13.40 -11.41 12.65
N ARG A 70 14.58 -11.10 12.07
CA ARG A 70 15.13 -9.75 12.06
C ARG A 70 14.42 -8.91 11.02
N LEU A 71 13.84 -7.79 11.45
CA LEU A 71 13.16 -6.86 10.56
C LEU A 71 14.13 -5.92 9.88
N VAL A 72 15.15 -5.49 10.61
CA VAL A 72 16.17 -4.61 10.04
C VAL A 72 17.29 -5.45 9.42
N CYS A 73 17.21 -5.61 8.10
CA CYS A 73 18.24 -6.24 7.29
C CYS A 73 18.99 -5.21 6.42
N SER A 74 20.26 -5.49 6.11
CA SER A 74 21.03 -4.71 5.14
C SER A 74 20.48 -4.98 3.73
N LYS A 75 20.05 -3.94 3.02
CA LYS A 75 19.59 -4.08 1.64
C LYS A 75 20.77 -3.97 0.67
N LEU A 76 20.93 -4.97 -0.19
CA LEU A 76 21.87 -4.96 -1.30
C LEU A 76 21.16 -4.48 -2.57
N CYS A 77 21.87 -3.76 -3.44
CA CYS A 77 21.37 -3.47 -4.78
C CYS A 77 21.35 -4.76 -5.63
N ALA A 78 20.54 -4.79 -6.68
CA ALA A 78 20.38 -5.94 -7.57
C ALA A 78 21.72 -6.45 -8.14
N LYS A 79 22.66 -5.53 -8.43
CA LYS A 79 24.02 -5.88 -8.89
C LYS A 79 24.82 -6.64 -7.83
N CYS A 80 24.79 -6.18 -6.57
CA CYS A 80 25.48 -6.83 -5.46
C CYS A 80 24.80 -8.14 -5.05
N GLN A 81 23.46 -8.19 -5.10
CA GLN A 81 22.68 -9.39 -4.79
C GLN A 81 22.98 -10.53 -5.77
N ARG A 82 23.22 -10.24 -7.06
CA ARG A 82 23.63 -11.25 -8.06
C ARG A 82 25.07 -11.74 -7.87
N LYS A 83 25.95 -10.94 -7.27
CA LYS A 83 27.37 -11.28 -7.07
C LYS A 83 27.63 -12.07 -5.77
N ASN A 84 26.82 -11.88 -4.73
CA ASN A 84 26.99 -12.58 -3.46
C ASN A 84 26.16 -13.87 -3.39
N LYS A 85 26.80 -15.00 -3.06
CA LYS A 85 26.10 -16.18 -2.50
C LYS A 85 25.58 -15.81 -1.10
N PRO A 86 24.44 -16.38 -0.63
CA PRO A 86 23.62 -15.81 0.44
C PRO A 86 24.21 -15.79 1.87
N ASN A 87 25.47 -16.17 2.11
CA ASN A 87 25.98 -16.46 3.46
C ASN A 87 27.21 -15.66 3.93
N THR A 88 27.60 -14.56 3.30
CA THR A 88 28.74 -13.75 3.78
C THR A 88 28.36 -12.29 3.99
N LEU A 89 27.77 -12.01 5.15
CA LEU A 89 27.82 -10.71 5.82
C LEU A 89 29.26 -10.47 6.31
N CYS A 90 30.17 -10.08 5.42
CA CYS A 90 31.46 -9.53 5.80
C CYS A 90 31.51 -8.05 5.42
N TYR A 91 31.52 -7.21 6.45
CA TYR A 91 31.92 -5.82 6.40
C TYR A 91 33.32 -5.73 5.78
N THR A 92 33.45 -5.05 4.64
CA THR A 92 34.73 -4.55 4.14
C THR A 92 34.59 -3.06 3.83
N GLU A 93 35.70 -2.33 3.94
CA GLU A 93 35.82 -0.88 3.78
C GLU A 93 35.43 -0.34 2.38
N GLU A 94 35.01 -1.22 1.46
CA GLU A 94 34.54 -0.90 0.11
C GLU A 94 33.06 -1.23 -0.08
N MET A 95 32.18 -0.65 0.75
CA MET A 95 30.73 -0.78 0.51
C MET A 95 30.33 -0.08 -0.79
N CYS A 96 29.58 -0.79 -1.64
CA CYS A 96 28.99 -0.21 -2.84
C CYS A 96 28.17 1.04 -2.48
N LYS A 97 28.49 2.19 -3.10
CA LYS A 97 27.82 3.47 -2.88
C LYS A 97 26.29 3.40 -3.04
N VAL A 98 25.78 2.56 -3.95
CA VAL A 98 24.33 2.33 -4.10
C VAL A 98 23.76 1.63 -2.86
N CYS A 99 24.40 0.55 -2.40
CA CYS A 99 23.97 -0.18 -1.21
C CYS A 99 24.01 0.71 0.03
N ASP A 100 25.04 1.55 0.17
CA ASP A 100 25.12 2.53 1.25
C ASP A 100 23.95 3.53 1.19
N SER A 101 23.65 4.05 -0.01
CA SER A 101 22.54 5.00 -0.19
C SER A 101 21.15 4.43 0.10
N LEU A 102 20.98 3.10 0.03
CA LEU A 102 19.75 2.41 0.43
C LEU A 102 19.61 2.33 1.96
N MET A 103 20.69 2.54 2.71
CA MET A 103 20.71 2.49 4.17
C MET A 103 20.59 3.87 4.83
N TRP A 104 20.39 4.92 4.05
CA TRP A 104 20.24 6.29 4.55
C TRP A 104 18.91 6.53 5.28
N ASP A 105 18.93 7.46 6.22
CA ASP A 105 17.74 8.02 6.88
C ASP A 105 17.14 9.20 6.08
N HIS A 106 16.10 9.84 6.62
CA HIS A 106 15.48 11.03 6.03
C HIS A 106 16.44 12.23 5.84
N ARG A 107 17.61 12.24 6.48
CA ARG A 107 18.64 13.30 6.35
C ARG A 107 19.73 12.93 5.33
N GLY A 108 19.70 11.71 4.81
CA GLY A 108 20.74 11.19 3.93
C GLY A 108 22.00 10.83 4.70
N VAL A 109 21.86 10.39 5.95
CA VAL A 109 22.94 9.86 6.78
C VAL A 109 22.69 8.38 6.98
N ARG A 110 23.75 7.56 6.90
CA ARG A 110 23.65 6.14 7.22
C ARG A 110 23.30 5.97 8.69
N LEU A 111 22.23 5.22 8.96
CA LEU A 111 21.82 4.86 10.31
C LEU A 111 21.73 3.34 10.41
N GLU A 112 22.55 2.74 11.25
CA GLU A 112 22.40 1.33 11.64
C GLU A 112 21.28 1.24 12.67
N ILE A 113 20.06 1.06 12.17
CA ILE A 113 18.88 0.84 13.00
C ILE A 113 18.86 -0.61 13.46
N THR A 114 18.61 -0.86 14.74
CA THR A 114 18.33 -2.20 15.24
C THR A 114 16.83 -2.41 15.48
N ASP A 115 16.40 -3.67 15.57
CA ASP A 115 15.02 -4.03 15.94
C ASP A 115 14.60 -3.45 17.30
N HIS A 116 15.57 -3.26 18.21
CA HIS A 116 15.33 -2.59 19.49
C HIS A 116 15.04 -1.09 19.31
N ASP A 117 15.74 -0.41 18.41
CA ASP A 117 15.61 1.04 18.20
C ASP A 117 14.25 1.43 17.59
N ILE A 118 13.69 0.57 16.74
CA ILE A 118 12.34 0.75 16.19
C ILE A 118 11.23 0.33 17.16
N GLY A 119 11.57 -0.31 18.29
CA GLY A 119 10.62 -0.81 19.27
C GLY A 119 9.91 -2.11 18.84
N SER A 120 10.42 -2.83 17.84
CA SER A 120 9.79 -4.05 17.33
C SER A 120 10.05 -5.28 18.21
N SER A 121 11.12 -5.24 19.02
CA SER A 121 11.55 -6.34 19.89
C SER A 121 10.47 -6.81 20.88
N PHE A 122 9.58 -5.93 21.32
CA PHE A 122 8.44 -6.28 22.19
C PHE A 122 7.33 -7.03 21.44
N PHE A 123 7.23 -6.84 20.12
CA PHE A 123 6.09 -7.25 19.31
C PHE A 123 6.38 -8.41 18.36
N ASN A 124 7.63 -8.86 18.28
CA ASN A 124 8.06 -9.92 17.36
C ASN A 124 8.65 -11.10 18.13
N HIS A 125 8.09 -12.28 17.87
CA HIS A 125 8.53 -13.56 18.42
C HIS A 125 8.67 -14.58 17.28
N MET A 126 9.30 -15.72 17.54
CA MET A 126 9.52 -16.74 16.51
C MET A 126 8.21 -17.27 15.88
N GLY A 127 7.11 -17.30 16.64
CA GLY A 127 5.78 -17.72 16.14
C GLY A 127 4.99 -16.63 15.40
N SER A 128 5.53 -15.41 15.27
CA SER A 128 4.80 -14.27 14.73
C SER A 128 4.33 -14.48 13.28
N GLY A 129 5.10 -15.17 12.42
CA GLY A 129 4.67 -15.44 11.04
C GLY A 129 3.41 -16.31 10.94
N LEU A 130 3.32 -17.38 11.74
CA LEU A 130 2.12 -18.23 11.79
C LEU A 130 0.94 -17.47 12.40
N LEU A 131 1.18 -16.67 13.43
CA LEU A 131 0.16 -15.82 14.05
C LEU A 131 -0.43 -14.82 13.05
N SER A 132 0.39 -14.28 12.15
CA SER A 132 -0.02 -13.43 11.01
C SER A 132 -1.10 -14.11 10.18
N LEU A 133 -0.82 -15.33 9.72
CA LEU A 133 -1.71 -16.08 8.86
C LEU A 133 -3.00 -16.47 9.60
N LEU A 134 -2.87 -16.99 10.83
CA LEU A 134 -4.03 -17.37 11.65
C LEU A 134 -4.94 -16.18 11.92
N TRP A 135 -4.38 -15.02 12.28
CA TRP A 135 -5.15 -13.80 12.53
C TRP A 135 -5.92 -13.34 11.29
N LEU A 136 -5.27 -13.32 10.12
CA LEU A 136 -5.92 -12.94 8.87
C LEU A 136 -6.97 -13.96 8.42
N LEU A 137 -6.74 -15.25 8.66
CA LEU A 137 -7.75 -16.29 8.41
C LEU A 137 -8.97 -16.15 9.34
N ILE A 138 -8.76 -15.76 10.61
CA ILE A 138 -9.85 -15.48 11.55
C ILE A 138 -10.68 -14.30 11.02
N ILE A 139 -10.04 -13.16 10.70
CA ILE A 139 -10.73 -11.98 10.14
C ILE A 139 -11.51 -12.34 8.88
N THR A 140 -10.88 -13.10 7.98
CA THR A 140 -11.51 -13.57 6.73
C THR A 140 -12.73 -14.44 7.04
N GLY A 141 -12.57 -15.43 7.92
CA GLY A 141 -13.62 -16.36 8.30
C GLY A 141 -14.80 -15.66 8.98
N THR A 142 -14.53 -14.72 9.90
CA THR A 142 -15.58 -13.94 10.57
C THR A 142 -16.31 -13.02 9.60
N THR A 143 -15.59 -12.39 8.67
CA THR A 143 -16.21 -11.52 7.66
C THR A 143 -17.08 -12.33 6.70
N VAL A 144 -16.57 -13.46 6.18
CA VAL A 144 -17.33 -14.35 5.30
C VAL A 144 -18.55 -14.91 6.02
N ALA A 145 -18.41 -15.39 7.26
CA ALA A 145 -19.53 -15.86 8.05
C ALA A 145 -20.58 -14.75 8.25
N SER A 146 -20.14 -13.53 8.56
CA SER A 146 -21.04 -12.38 8.72
C SER A 146 -21.76 -11.99 7.43
N ILE A 147 -21.16 -12.18 6.26
CA ILE A 147 -21.81 -11.95 4.95
C ILE A 147 -22.80 -13.08 4.65
N VAL A 148 -22.40 -14.33 4.83
CA VAL A 148 -23.25 -15.51 4.56
C VAL A 148 -24.52 -15.49 5.41
N LEU A 149 -24.42 -15.08 6.68
CA LEU A 149 -25.58 -14.96 7.55
C LEU A 149 -26.56 -13.89 7.05
N VAL A 150 -26.06 -12.70 6.68
CA VAL A 150 -26.91 -11.64 6.12
C VAL A 150 -27.60 -12.08 4.82
N ILE A 151 -26.89 -12.82 3.95
CA ILE A 151 -27.48 -13.36 2.71
C ILE A 151 -28.50 -14.47 3.00
N SER A 152 -28.26 -15.29 4.02
CA SER A 152 -29.22 -16.31 4.46
C SER A 152 -30.54 -15.67 4.89
N ASP A 153 -30.50 -14.57 5.64
CA ASP A 153 -31.71 -13.87 6.10
C ASP A 153 -32.52 -13.26 4.94
N LEU A 154 -31.86 -12.88 3.84
CA LEU A 154 -32.53 -12.48 2.59
C LEU A 154 -33.36 -13.63 2.00
N ASN A 155 -32.82 -14.86 1.97
CA ASN A 155 -33.52 -16.03 1.43
C ASN A 155 -34.77 -16.42 2.24
N HIS A 156 -34.85 -15.99 3.51
CA HIS A 156 -36.03 -16.20 4.36
C HIS A 156 -37.11 -15.12 4.13
N GLY A 157 -36.92 -14.22 3.16
CA GLY A 157 -37.92 -13.24 2.74
C GLY A 157 -38.12 -12.08 3.71
N GLN A 158 -37.17 -11.82 4.61
CA GLN A 158 -37.33 -10.85 5.70
C GLN A 158 -36.85 -9.43 5.32
N HIS A 159 -36.10 -9.27 4.22
CA HIS A 159 -35.38 -8.02 3.92
C HIS A 159 -35.40 -7.62 2.44
N ASP A 160 -35.27 -6.32 2.18
CA ASP A 160 -35.07 -5.76 0.84
C ASP A 160 -33.64 -6.07 0.34
N VAL A 161 -33.56 -6.58 -0.89
CA VAL A 161 -32.32 -6.96 -1.57
C VAL A 161 -31.33 -5.78 -1.60
N VAL A 162 -31.84 -4.56 -1.81
CA VAL A 162 -31.01 -3.35 -1.92
C VAL A 162 -30.26 -3.07 -0.62
N HIS A 163 -30.95 -3.17 0.52
CA HIS A 163 -30.36 -2.92 1.84
C HIS A 163 -29.31 -3.98 2.20
N VAL A 164 -29.60 -5.26 1.91
CA VAL A 164 -28.67 -6.37 2.11
C VAL A 164 -27.40 -6.20 1.26
N MET A 165 -27.54 -5.76 0.01
CA MET A 165 -26.41 -5.49 -0.88
C MET A 165 -25.56 -4.31 -0.38
N ALA A 166 -26.16 -3.23 0.11
CA ALA A 166 -25.43 -2.08 0.65
C ALA A 166 -24.58 -2.47 1.88
N TRP A 167 -25.18 -3.20 2.83
CA TRP A 167 -24.48 -3.70 4.01
C TRP A 167 -23.37 -4.69 3.69
N THR A 168 -23.62 -5.61 2.76
CA THR A 168 -22.59 -6.55 2.28
C THR A 168 -21.43 -5.79 1.62
N GLY A 169 -21.76 -4.77 0.81
CA GLY A 169 -20.77 -3.89 0.18
C GLY A 169 -19.90 -3.16 1.21
N MET A 170 -20.50 -2.64 2.29
CA MET A 170 -19.75 -1.99 3.37
C MET A 170 -18.78 -2.95 4.08
N LYS A 171 -19.23 -4.17 4.42
CA LYS A 171 -18.34 -5.19 5.03
C LYS A 171 -17.19 -5.55 4.09
N LEU A 172 -17.48 -5.69 2.79
CA LEU A 172 -16.46 -5.95 1.78
C LEU A 172 -15.46 -4.78 1.65
N LEU A 173 -15.91 -3.52 1.74
CA LEU A 173 -15.03 -2.34 1.73
C LEU A 173 -14.03 -2.36 2.89
N LEU A 174 -14.52 -2.62 4.10
CA LEU A 174 -13.67 -2.70 5.30
C LEU A 174 -12.67 -3.86 5.22
N TYR A 175 -13.04 -4.93 4.52
CA TYR A 175 -12.20 -6.12 4.35
C TYR A 175 -11.10 -6.00 3.27
N ILE A 176 -11.14 -4.99 2.39
CA ILE A 176 -10.13 -4.82 1.32
C ILE A 176 -8.70 -4.74 1.89
N GLY A 177 -8.49 -4.01 2.99
CA GLY A 177 -7.18 -3.87 3.64
C GLY A 177 -6.64 -5.21 4.18
N PRO A 178 -7.39 -5.91 5.05
CA PRO A 178 -7.05 -7.25 5.51
C PRO A 178 -6.83 -8.26 4.37
N PHE A 179 -7.66 -8.22 3.32
CA PHE A 179 -7.49 -9.07 2.14
C PHE A 179 -6.15 -8.82 1.41
N ALA A 180 -5.76 -7.55 1.24
CA ALA A 180 -4.47 -7.19 0.67
C ALA A 180 -3.29 -7.68 1.55
N CYS A 181 -3.46 -7.66 2.88
CA CYS A 181 -2.46 -8.19 3.80
C CYS A 181 -2.38 -9.73 3.74
N LEU A 182 -3.53 -10.42 3.65
CA LEU A 182 -3.60 -11.88 3.51
C LEU A 182 -2.90 -12.36 2.24
N THR A 183 -3.18 -11.71 1.10
CA THR A 183 -2.53 -12.03 -0.17
C THR A 183 -1.02 -11.81 -0.11
N SER A 184 -0.56 -10.76 0.57
CA SER A 184 0.87 -10.51 0.83
C SER A 184 1.52 -11.62 1.66
N VAL A 185 0.87 -12.04 2.75
CA VAL A 185 1.36 -13.12 3.63
C VAL A 185 1.38 -14.46 2.89
N ILE A 186 0.34 -14.80 2.12
CA ILE A 186 0.29 -16.02 1.30
C ILE A 186 1.41 -16.00 0.26
N HIS A 187 1.65 -14.87 -0.41
CA HIS A 187 2.72 -14.73 -1.38
C HIS A 187 4.11 -14.93 -0.74
N HIS A 188 4.29 -14.48 0.51
CA HIS A 188 5.54 -14.73 1.25
C HIS A 188 5.78 -16.23 1.51
N PHE A 189 4.74 -16.97 1.90
CA PHE A 189 4.84 -18.42 2.12
C PHE A 189 4.93 -19.23 0.82
N SER A 190 4.26 -18.79 -0.23
CA SER A 190 4.16 -19.51 -1.49
C SER A 190 4.20 -18.56 -2.71
N PRO A 191 5.41 -18.13 -3.13
CA PRO A 191 5.58 -17.15 -4.21
C PRO A 191 5.15 -17.67 -5.59
N THR A 192 4.89 -18.96 -5.74
CA THR A 192 4.46 -19.59 -7.00
C THR A 192 2.95 -19.50 -7.24
N ILE A 193 2.14 -19.27 -6.20
CA ILE A 193 0.66 -19.33 -6.29
C ILE A 193 0.06 -18.02 -6.78
N LEU A 194 0.61 -16.88 -6.34
CA LEU A 194 0.08 -15.56 -6.65
C LEU A 194 1.01 -14.82 -7.61
N LEU A 195 0.53 -14.57 -8.82
CA LEU A 195 1.21 -13.75 -9.81
C LEU A 195 1.01 -12.27 -9.48
N GLY A 196 2.07 -11.58 -9.05
CA GLY A 196 2.04 -10.12 -8.91
C GLY A 196 3.11 -9.58 -7.96
N SER A 197 3.94 -8.66 -8.45
CA SER A 197 4.99 -8.04 -7.64
C SER A 197 4.44 -7.12 -6.55
N TRP A 198 3.19 -6.66 -6.71
CA TRP A 198 2.48 -5.76 -5.80
C TRP A 198 2.33 -6.31 -4.38
N ALA A 199 2.24 -7.63 -4.20
CA ALA A 199 2.11 -8.26 -2.89
C ALA A 199 3.32 -7.95 -1.98
N ASN A 200 4.48 -7.71 -2.57
CA ASN A 200 5.69 -7.33 -1.85
C ASN A 200 5.63 -5.91 -1.27
N ALA A 201 4.72 -5.04 -1.74
CA ALA A 201 4.56 -3.69 -1.22
C ALA A 201 4.10 -3.67 0.25
N LEU A 202 3.40 -4.73 0.68
CA LEU A 202 2.88 -4.91 2.04
C LEU A 202 3.75 -5.85 2.90
N ALA A 203 4.83 -6.40 2.34
CA ALA A 203 5.75 -7.23 3.10
C ALA A 203 6.39 -6.39 4.22
N VAL A 204 6.41 -6.91 5.44
CA VAL A 204 6.87 -6.17 6.63
C VAL A 204 8.31 -5.66 6.46
N GLU A 205 9.19 -6.47 5.87
CA GLU A 205 10.57 -6.09 5.56
C GLU A 205 10.63 -4.89 4.61
N PHE A 206 9.81 -4.91 3.55
CA PHE A 206 9.72 -3.81 2.60
C PHE A 206 9.21 -2.55 3.30
N LEU A 207 8.10 -2.65 4.04
CA LEU A 207 7.52 -1.54 4.81
C LEU A 207 8.57 -0.90 5.72
N ILE A 208 9.26 -1.68 6.55
CA ILE A 208 10.24 -1.15 7.52
C ILE A 208 11.41 -0.48 6.82
N HIS A 209 11.91 -1.07 5.73
CA HIS A 209 12.94 -0.45 4.93
C HIS A 209 12.50 0.92 4.36
N ARG A 210 11.26 1.02 3.88
CA ARG A 210 10.68 2.29 3.41
C ARG A 210 10.45 3.28 4.55
N LEU A 211 10.01 2.82 5.70
CA LEU A 211 9.69 3.69 6.83
C LEU A 211 10.93 4.33 7.48
N ARG A 212 12.12 3.76 7.28
CA ARG A 212 13.42 4.35 7.70
C ARG A 212 13.65 5.76 7.15
N ILE A 213 13.27 5.99 5.89
CA ILE A 213 13.49 7.29 5.22
C ILE A 213 12.40 8.32 5.57
N VAL A 214 11.42 7.96 6.40
CA VAL A 214 10.34 8.84 6.84
C VAL A 214 10.71 9.51 8.16
N ASN A 215 10.47 10.82 8.26
CA ASN A 215 10.51 11.51 9.55
C ASN A 215 9.26 11.18 10.38
N MET A 216 9.36 10.15 11.21
CA MET A 216 8.26 9.65 12.06
C MET A 216 7.75 10.70 13.05
N ALA A 217 8.63 11.54 13.60
CA ALA A 217 8.25 12.55 14.58
C ALA A 217 7.24 13.57 14.03
N HIS A 218 7.35 13.91 12.74
CA HIS A 218 6.43 14.83 12.08
C HIS A 218 5.13 14.14 11.61
N LYS A 219 5.17 12.83 11.34
CA LYS A 219 4.05 12.08 10.75
C LYS A 219 3.16 11.37 11.78
N LYS A 220 3.57 11.31 13.05
CA LYS A 220 2.79 10.67 14.13
C LYS A 220 1.38 11.24 14.30
N CYS A 221 1.17 12.54 14.09
CA CYS A 221 -0.13 13.19 14.24
C CYS A 221 -1.18 12.63 13.27
N ALA A 222 -0.77 12.26 12.04
CA ALA A 222 -1.67 11.64 11.08
C ALA A 222 -2.17 10.27 11.58
N GLY A 223 -1.30 9.49 12.24
CA GLY A 223 -1.69 8.22 12.84
C GLY A 223 -2.73 8.41 13.94
N TYR A 224 -2.50 9.35 14.86
CA TYR A 224 -3.46 9.66 15.92
C TYR A 224 -4.81 10.16 15.35
N ALA A 225 -4.78 10.97 14.29
CA ALA A 225 -5.99 11.43 13.61
C ALA A 225 -6.78 10.25 13.01
N CYS A 226 -6.11 9.31 12.31
CA CYS A 226 -6.74 8.10 11.81
C CYS A 226 -7.33 7.24 12.93
N PHE A 227 -6.63 7.12 14.06
CA PHE A 227 -7.10 6.33 15.20
C PHE A 227 -8.34 6.92 15.85
N LEU A 228 -8.31 8.23 16.12
CA LEU A 228 -9.46 8.93 16.68
C LEU A 228 -10.64 8.90 15.71
N GLY A 229 -10.42 9.08 14.41
CA GLY A 229 -11.45 8.96 13.38
C GLY A 229 -12.09 7.56 13.36
N SER A 230 -11.29 6.49 13.32
CA SER A 230 -11.79 5.12 13.42
C SER A 230 -12.58 4.90 14.71
N LEU A 231 -12.07 5.37 15.86
CA LEU A 231 -12.73 5.22 17.15
C LEU A 231 -14.10 5.94 17.18
N THR A 232 -14.19 7.14 16.59
CA THR A 232 -15.47 7.87 16.51
C THR A 232 -16.50 7.14 15.67
N ILE A 233 -16.10 6.56 14.54
CA ILE A 233 -17.02 5.78 13.67
C ILE A 233 -17.44 4.49 14.37
N ILE A 234 -16.50 3.79 15.02
CA ILE A 234 -16.81 2.59 15.81
C ILE A 234 -17.80 2.91 16.93
N ALA A 235 -17.58 4.00 17.67
CA ALA A 235 -18.49 4.42 18.74
C ALA A 235 -19.89 4.74 18.19
N SER A 236 -19.97 5.39 17.03
CA SER A 236 -21.23 5.71 16.35
C SER A 236 -22.00 4.45 15.95
N GLU A 237 -21.34 3.47 15.33
CA GLU A 237 -21.97 2.18 14.98
C GLU A 237 -22.35 1.35 16.22
N CYS A 238 -21.58 1.42 17.31
CA CYS A 238 -21.96 0.81 18.58
C CYS A 238 -23.21 1.47 19.20
N ILE A 239 -23.31 2.80 19.13
CA ILE A 239 -24.49 3.55 19.58
C ILE A 239 -25.70 3.15 18.74
N LYS A 240 -25.56 3.06 17.43
CA LYS A 240 -26.62 2.61 16.50
C LYS A 240 -27.17 1.23 16.91
N ILE A 241 -26.29 0.28 17.24
CA ILE A 241 -26.69 -1.04 17.76
C ILE A 241 -27.41 -0.91 19.11
N ALA A 242 -26.92 -0.09 20.04
CA ALA A 242 -27.56 0.10 21.34
C ALA A 242 -28.95 0.75 21.23
N VAL A 243 -29.09 1.80 20.40
CA VAL A 243 -30.35 2.52 20.17
C VAL A 243 -31.42 1.62 19.56
N SER A 244 -31.03 0.67 18.71
CA SER A 244 -31.97 -0.31 18.13
C SER A 244 -32.75 -1.13 19.18
N HIS A 245 -32.20 -1.27 20.40
CA HIS A 245 -32.85 -1.94 21.52
C HIS A 245 -33.77 -1.02 22.33
N THR A 246 -33.43 0.27 22.43
CA THR A 246 -34.12 1.23 23.31
C THR A 246 -35.19 2.05 22.58
N ASP A 247 -34.92 2.43 21.34
CA ASP A 247 -35.78 3.29 20.52
C ASP A 247 -35.66 2.89 19.03
N PRO A 248 -36.45 1.90 18.59
CA PRO A 248 -36.32 1.29 17.27
C PRO A 248 -36.70 2.23 16.12
N ASP A 249 -37.44 3.31 16.38
CA ASP A 249 -37.93 4.23 15.35
C ASP A 249 -36.80 5.07 14.74
N LEU A 250 -35.66 5.19 15.45
CA LEU A 250 -34.47 5.91 14.99
C LEU A 250 -33.64 5.09 13.99
N VAL A 251 -33.81 3.77 13.95
CA VAL A 251 -32.96 2.80 13.22
C VAL A 251 -33.78 2.15 12.11
N SER A 252 -33.12 1.68 11.04
CA SER A 252 -33.84 0.95 9.99
C SER A 252 -34.54 -0.30 10.56
N PRO A 253 -35.78 -0.61 10.13
CA PRO A 253 -36.55 -1.75 10.62
C PRO A 253 -35.84 -3.10 10.35
N VAL A 254 -35.00 -3.16 9.32
CA VAL A 254 -34.13 -4.31 9.02
C VAL A 254 -33.15 -4.58 10.16
N MET A 255 -32.48 -3.54 10.67
CA MET A 255 -31.50 -3.68 11.73
C MET A 255 -32.13 -3.98 13.08
N VAL A 256 -33.32 -3.42 13.37
CA VAL A 256 -34.11 -3.78 14.56
C VAL A 256 -34.50 -5.26 14.51
N HIS A 257 -34.81 -5.79 13.33
CA HIS A 257 -35.16 -7.19 13.14
C HIS A 257 -33.95 -8.13 13.23
N GLU A 258 -32.81 -7.82 12.61
CA GLU A 258 -31.55 -8.59 12.77
C GLU A 258 -31.15 -8.71 14.25
N ILE A 259 -31.30 -7.62 15.00
CA ILE A 259 -30.94 -7.56 16.41
C ILE A 259 -31.94 -8.32 17.30
N LYS A 260 -33.23 -8.31 16.95
CA LYS A 260 -34.30 -9.04 17.68
C LYS A 260 -34.38 -10.52 17.33
N SER A 261 -34.16 -10.91 16.07
CA SER A 261 -34.25 -12.31 15.60
C SER A 261 -32.98 -13.12 15.92
N GLY A 262 -31.82 -12.44 16.06
CA GLY A 262 -30.50 -13.06 16.28
C GLY A 262 -29.87 -12.85 17.66
N ALA A 263 -30.66 -12.41 18.66
CA ALA A 263 -30.27 -11.74 19.91
C ALA A 263 -29.26 -12.43 20.88
N SER A 264 -28.53 -13.48 20.50
CA SER A 264 -27.42 -13.98 21.33
C SER A 264 -26.17 -14.49 20.59
N LYS A 265 -26.26 -14.84 19.30
CA LYS A 265 -25.13 -15.48 18.60
C LYS A 265 -24.43 -14.60 17.57
N ILE A 266 -25.11 -13.60 17.00
CA ILE A 266 -24.59 -12.86 15.84
C ILE A 266 -24.06 -11.46 16.23
N ILE A 267 -24.62 -10.82 17.26
CA ILE A 267 -24.20 -9.49 17.72
C ILE A 267 -22.68 -9.41 18.00
N PRO A 268 -22.05 -10.38 18.70
CA PRO A 268 -20.60 -10.34 18.92
C PRO A 268 -19.79 -10.42 17.61
N LEU A 269 -20.30 -11.16 16.62
CA LEU A 269 -19.66 -11.28 15.30
C LEU A 269 -19.75 -9.96 14.51
N HIS A 270 -20.91 -9.30 14.51
CA HIS A 270 -21.07 -7.99 13.87
C HIS A 270 -20.21 -6.92 14.54
N LEU A 271 -20.20 -6.86 15.87
CA LEU A 271 -19.34 -5.94 16.61
C LEU A 271 -17.86 -6.19 16.33
N PHE A 272 -17.44 -7.45 16.27
CA PHE A 272 -16.07 -7.81 15.91
C PHE A 272 -15.70 -7.29 14.52
N VAL A 273 -16.53 -7.55 13.50
CA VAL A 273 -16.29 -7.11 12.11
C VAL A 273 -16.27 -5.58 11.99
N ILE A 274 -17.13 -4.87 12.73
CA ILE A 274 -17.16 -3.40 12.73
C ILE A 274 -15.88 -2.84 13.39
N ILE A 275 -15.57 -3.29 14.60
CA ILE A 275 -14.41 -2.81 15.37
C ILE A 275 -13.12 -3.09 14.60
N GLU A 276 -12.93 -4.33 14.15
CA GLU A 276 -11.76 -4.75 13.41
C GLU A 276 -11.70 -4.05 12.04
N GLY A 277 -12.82 -4.00 11.31
CA GLY A 277 -12.91 -3.41 9.98
C GLY A 277 -12.55 -1.92 9.96
N PHE A 278 -13.13 -1.10 10.84
CA PHE A 278 -12.80 0.33 10.88
C PHE A 278 -11.42 0.63 11.45
N THR A 279 -10.94 -0.19 12.41
CA THR A 279 -9.58 -0.07 12.92
C THR A 279 -8.57 -0.37 11.82
N ASN A 280 -8.79 -1.44 11.06
CA ASN A 280 -7.91 -1.84 9.96
C ASN A 280 -8.02 -0.93 8.76
N PHE A 281 -9.21 -0.41 8.42
CA PHE A 281 -9.36 0.58 7.36
C PHE A 281 -8.56 1.86 7.65
N GLY A 282 -8.69 2.41 8.86
CA GLY A 282 -7.93 3.60 9.27
C GLY A 282 -6.42 3.33 9.35
N GLY A 283 -6.03 2.18 9.88
CA GLY A 283 -4.63 1.75 9.93
C GLY A 283 -4.00 1.55 8.56
N PHE A 284 -4.76 0.98 7.63
CA PHE A 284 -4.31 0.75 6.26
C PHE A 284 -4.14 2.07 5.50
N CYS A 285 -5.09 3.00 5.64
CA CYS A 285 -4.96 4.36 5.11
C CYS A 285 -3.70 5.05 5.64
N PHE A 286 -3.45 4.96 6.96
CA PHE A 286 -2.23 5.51 7.56
C PHE A 286 -0.96 4.84 7.02
N LEU A 287 -0.94 3.53 6.84
CA LEU A 287 0.20 2.80 6.26
C LEU A 287 0.50 3.27 4.83
N VAL A 288 -0.52 3.42 3.99
CA VAL A 288 -0.37 3.92 2.62
C VAL A 288 0.09 5.37 2.59
N TYR A 289 -0.40 6.21 3.49
CA TYR A 289 0.08 7.58 3.67
C TYR A 289 1.57 7.64 4.03
N LEU A 290 2.04 6.74 4.90
CA LEU A 290 3.44 6.65 5.25
C LEU A 290 4.30 6.17 4.07
N LEU A 291 3.82 5.17 3.31
CA LEU A 291 4.47 4.72 2.08
C LEU A 291 4.63 5.87 1.08
N ARG A 292 3.57 6.62 0.82
CA ARG A 292 3.64 7.83 -0.01
C ARG A 292 4.68 8.83 0.50
N SER A 293 4.63 9.14 1.79
CA SER A 293 5.60 10.05 2.44
C SER A 293 7.04 9.54 2.34
N SER A 294 7.23 8.23 2.27
CA SER A 294 8.53 7.59 2.06
C SER A 294 9.06 7.90 0.66
N TYR A 295 8.24 7.79 -0.39
CA TYR A 295 8.66 8.15 -1.76
C TYR A 295 8.98 9.64 -1.89
N GLU A 296 8.19 10.53 -1.28
CA GLU A 296 8.49 11.96 -1.25
C GLU A 296 9.85 12.26 -0.60
N SER A 297 10.23 11.48 0.42
CA SER A 297 11.53 11.59 1.07
C SER A 297 12.64 10.96 0.24
N GLU A 298 12.38 9.81 -0.38
CA GLU A 298 13.34 9.14 -1.27
C GLU A 298 13.72 10.02 -2.44
N ILE A 299 12.78 10.72 -3.06
CA ILE A 299 13.05 11.63 -4.18
C ILE A 299 14.15 12.63 -3.82
N ARG A 300 14.07 13.24 -2.62
CA ARG A 300 15.08 14.19 -2.11
C ARG A 300 16.45 13.51 -1.93
N LEU A 301 16.46 12.29 -1.41
CA LEU A 301 17.69 11.51 -1.19
C LEU A 301 18.34 11.09 -2.51
N VAL A 302 17.54 10.65 -3.48
CA VAL A 302 18.00 10.28 -4.82
C VAL A 302 18.64 11.49 -5.49
N ILE A 303 18.00 12.67 -5.45
CA ILE A 303 18.56 13.89 -6.03
C ILE A 303 19.90 14.24 -5.37
N LYS A 304 19.97 14.16 -4.03
CA LYS A 304 21.23 14.36 -3.29
C LYS A 304 22.30 13.37 -3.77
N PHE A 305 21.96 12.09 -3.91
CA PHE A 305 22.89 11.06 -4.38
C PHE A 305 23.40 11.33 -5.80
N LEU A 306 22.49 11.68 -6.72
CA LEU A 306 22.80 11.99 -8.12
C LEU A 306 23.74 13.18 -8.21
N HIS A 307 23.46 14.26 -7.48
CA HIS A 307 24.30 15.46 -7.49
C HIS A 307 25.74 15.18 -7.06
N HIS A 308 25.95 14.31 -6.06
CA HIS A 308 27.29 13.98 -5.56
C HIS A 308 28.05 12.96 -6.43
N ASN A 309 27.38 12.23 -7.32
CA ASN A 309 28.00 11.13 -8.09
C ASN A 309 27.73 11.22 -9.60
N ILE A 310 27.35 12.39 -10.09
CA ILE A 310 26.97 12.62 -11.49
C ILE A 310 28.09 12.28 -12.49
N GLU A 311 29.34 12.35 -12.05
CA GLU A 311 30.50 11.94 -12.85
C GLU A 311 30.45 10.45 -13.25
N ASP A 312 29.84 9.61 -12.41
CA ASP A 312 29.60 8.19 -12.69
C ASP A 312 28.13 7.96 -13.05
N THR A 313 27.84 8.00 -14.35
CA THR A 313 26.48 7.83 -14.87
C THR A 313 25.91 6.43 -14.60
N ASP A 314 26.75 5.40 -14.55
CA ASP A 314 26.29 4.01 -14.37
C ASP A 314 25.90 3.74 -12.92
N LEU A 315 26.62 4.35 -11.98
CA LEU A 315 26.25 4.35 -10.57
C LEU A 315 24.90 5.08 -10.36
N CYS A 316 24.73 6.24 -10.98
CA CYS A 316 23.50 7.01 -10.93
C CYS A 316 22.29 6.26 -11.53
N ARG A 317 22.46 5.63 -12.70
CA ARG A 317 21.45 4.74 -13.32
C ARG A 317 21.07 3.59 -12.41
N SER A 318 22.06 2.97 -11.75
CA SER A 318 21.82 1.85 -10.84
C SER A 318 20.97 2.28 -9.65
N ARG A 319 21.23 3.46 -9.06
CA ARG A 319 20.41 3.99 -7.96
C ARG A 319 18.99 4.36 -8.40
N LEU A 320 18.84 4.90 -9.61
CA LEU A 320 17.55 5.23 -10.20
C LEU A 320 16.72 3.98 -10.51
N ALA A 321 17.35 2.91 -11.00
CA ALA A 321 16.68 1.63 -11.24
C ALA A 321 16.08 1.06 -9.94
N GLU A 322 16.83 1.07 -8.84
CA GLU A 322 16.32 0.64 -7.52
C GLU A 322 15.14 1.49 -7.03
N ALA A 323 15.17 2.81 -7.28
CA ALA A 323 14.06 3.70 -6.94
C ALA A 323 12.83 3.42 -7.83
N PHE A 324 13.06 3.14 -9.11
CA PHE A 324 12.01 2.81 -10.07
C PHE A 324 11.34 1.49 -9.74
N ASP A 325 12.10 0.43 -9.45
CA ASP A 325 11.57 -0.88 -9.09
C ASP A 325 10.70 -0.79 -7.82
N ALA A 326 11.21 -0.10 -6.79
CA ALA A 326 10.42 0.16 -5.58
C ALA A 326 9.15 0.97 -5.91
N HIS A 327 9.24 2.01 -6.73
CA HIS A 327 8.09 2.81 -7.14
C HIS A 327 7.07 1.95 -7.90
N HIS A 328 7.53 1.12 -8.82
CA HIS A 328 6.69 0.25 -9.64
C HIS A 328 5.86 -0.71 -8.77
N THR A 329 6.47 -1.37 -7.78
CA THR A 329 5.76 -2.25 -6.85
C THR A 329 4.69 -1.51 -6.05
N PHE A 330 5.02 -0.33 -5.50
CA PHE A 330 4.03 0.49 -4.78
C PHE A 330 2.91 1.00 -5.71
N ARG A 331 3.27 1.33 -6.94
CA ARG A 331 2.36 1.85 -7.96
C ARG A 331 1.33 0.82 -8.40
N GLU A 332 1.75 -0.42 -8.65
CA GLU A 332 0.84 -1.53 -8.93
C GLU A 332 -0.13 -1.76 -7.78
N PHE A 333 0.39 -1.82 -6.56
CA PHE A 333 -0.40 -1.99 -5.34
C PHE A 333 -1.42 -0.86 -5.15
N ALA A 334 -0.97 0.41 -5.18
CA ALA A 334 -1.83 1.57 -4.98
C ALA A 334 -2.95 1.64 -6.03
N SER A 335 -2.64 1.31 -7.29
CA SER A 335 -3.61 1.29 -8.38
C SER A 335 -4.68 0.21 -8.19
N GLY A 336 -4.30 -0.99 -7.75
CA GLY A 336 -5.26 -2.07 -7.48
C GLY A 336 -6.15 -1.74 -6.29
N TRP A 337 -5.55 -1.25 -5.21
CA TRP A 337 -6.26 -0.88 -3.99
C TRP A 337 -7.29 0.23 -4.23
N ILE A 338 -6.88 1.35 -4.86
CA ILE A 338 -7.80 2.46 -5.12
C ILE A 338 -8.92 2.07 -6.08
N ALA A 339 -8.63 1.23 -7.09
CA ALA A 339 -9.64 0.74 -8.02
C ALA A 339 -10.72 -0.08 -7.32
N MET A 340 -10.33 -1.02 -6.45
CA MET A 340 -11.30 -1.83 -5.69
C MET A 340 -12.14 -0.97 -4.74
N ASN A 341 -11.51 -0.02 -4.02
CA ASN A 341 -12.24 0.87 -3.11
C ASN A 341 -13.23 1.76 -3.86
N LEU A 342 -12.80 2.43 -4.93
CA LEU A 342 -13.66 3.34 -5.68
C LEU A 342 -14.82 2.59 -6.32
N LEU A 343 -14.58 1.43 -6.94
CA LEU A 343 -15.63 0.63 -7.56
C LEU A 343 -16.70 0.22 -6.54
N LEU A 344 -16.26 -0.40 -5.44
CA LEU A 344 -17.19 -0.93 -4.44
C LEU A 344 -17.91 0.18 -3.67
N CYS A 345 -17.22 1.27 -3.33
CA CYS A 345 -17.81 2.40 -2.62
C CYS A 345 -18.84 3.14 -3.49
N THR A 346 -18.61 3.22 -4.80
CA THR A 346 -19.58 3.81 -5.73
C THR A 346 -20.84 2.99 -5.80
N VAL A 347 -20.72 1.66 -5.93
CA VAL A 347 -21.88 0.77 -5.90
C VAL A 347 -22.67 0.95 -4.60
N CYS A 348 -21.99 1.01 -3.44
CA CYS A 348 -22.66 1.23 -2.15
C CYS A 348 -23.37 2.58 -2.09
N LEU A 349 -22.73 3.67 -2.52
CA LEU A 349 -23.34 5.01 -2.53
C LEU A 349 -24.55 5.09 -3.46
N LEU A 350 -24.51 4.42 -4.62
CA LEU A 350 -25.64 4.37 -5.55
C LEU A 350 -26.81 3.55 -4.96
N LEU A 351 -26.52 2.43 -4.28
CA LEU A 351 -27.54 1.66 -3.57
C LEU A 351 -28.22 2.47 -2.46
N GLU A 352 -27.45 3.22 -1.67
CA GLU A 352 -28.00 4.12 -0.64
C GLU A 352 -28.81 5.26 -1.26
N LEU A 353 -28.33 5.87 -2.34
CA LEU A 353 -29.08 6.90 -3.06
C LEU A 353 -30.40 6.36 -3.61
N HIS A 354 -30.45 5.10 -4.06
CA HIS A 354 -31.70 4.47 -4.49
C HIS A 354 -32.69 4.35 -3.33
N LEU A 355 -32.23 3.93 -2.15
CA LEU A 355 -33.07 3.85 -0.95
C LEU A 355 -33.61 5.24 -0.56
N TRP A 356 -32.82 6.30 -0.74
CA TRP A 356 -33.26 7.68 -0.52
C TRP A 356 -34.33 8.15 -1.49
N ILE A 357 -34.28 7.70 -2.74
CA ILE A 357 -35.27 8.09 -3.76
C ILE A 357 -36.61 7.37 -3.54
N ILE A 358 -36.57 6.11 -3.12
CA ILE A 358 -37.78 5.30 -2.89
C ILE A 358 -38.47 5.66 -1.57
N ASN A 359 -37.71 5.90 -0.50
CA ASN A 359 -38.29 6.13 0.83
C ASN A 359 -38.44 7.63 1.12
N THR A 360 -39.67 8.06 1.40
CA THR A 360 -39.99 9.47 1.70
C THR A 360 -39.55 9.94 3.09
N GLU A 361 -39.33 9.02 4.03
CA GLU A 361 -38.82 9.31 5.38
C GLU A 361 -37.54 8.51 5.64
N LEU A 362 -36.41 9.21 5.78
CA LEU A 362 -35.11 8.62 6.07
C LEU A 362 -34.82 8.67 7.57
N THR A 363 -34.33 7.56 8.09
CA THR A 363 -33.87 7.46 9.48
C THR A 363 -32.55 8.21 9.68
N ILE A 364 -32.32 8.74 10.89
CA ILE A 364 -31.09 9.50 11.21
C ILE A 364 -29.83 8.66 10.91
N PHE A 365 -29.87 7.36 11.20
CA PHE A 365 -28.74 6.46 10.96
C PHE A 365 -28.48 6.12 9.49
N GLN A 366 -29.42 6.39 8.57
CA GLN A 366 -29.14 6.31 7.12
C GLN A 366 -28.27 7.48 6.66
N TYR A 367 -28.51 8.69 7.17
CA TYR A 367 -27.63 9.84 6.91
C TYR A 367 -26.21 9.60 7.42
N GLU A 368 -26.09 9.02 8.62
CA GLU A 368 -24.80 8.61 9.18
C GLU A 368 -24.10 7.59 8.27
N HIS A 369 -24.80 6.55 7.82
CA HIS A 369 -24.21 5.53 6.96
C HIS A 369 -23.70 6.10 5.63
N THR A 370 -24.48 6.97 4.98
CA THR A 370 -24.04 7.68 3.77
C THR A 370 -22.80 8.54 4.05
N PHE A 371 -22.77 9.25 5.19
CA PHE A 371 -21.60 10.03 5.59
C PHE A 371 -20.36 9.15 5.77
N ILE A 372 -20.49 8.00 6.41
CA ILE A 372 -19.40 7.03 6.58
C ILE A 372 -18.89 6.55 5.22
N LEU A 373 -19.77 6.22 4.27
CA LEU A 373 -19.37 5.82 2.92
C LEU A 373 -18.60 6.93 2.19
N ILE A 374 -19.01 8.20 2.34
CA ILE A 374 -18.26 9.35 1.78
C ILE A 374 -16.87 9.45 2.42
N VAL A 375 -16.76 9.25 3.73
CA VAL A 375 -15.45 9.23 4.42
C VAL A 375 -14.58 8.08 3.91
N VAL A 376 -15.15 6.88 3.72
CA VAL A 376 -14.47 5.71 3.16
C VAL A 376 -14.05 5.93 1.70
N LEU A 377 -14.78 6.75 0.93
CA LEU A 377 -14.39 7.15 -0.42
C LEU A 377 -13.21 8.12 -0.42
N ILE A 378 -13.23 9.13 0.45
CA ILE A 378 -12.25 10.23 0.47
C ILE A 378 -10.94 9.82 1.12
N ALA A 379 -10.97 9.04 2.21
CA ALA A 379 -9.79 8.71 2.99
C ALA A 379 -8.67 8.01 2.18
N PRO A 380 -8.94 7.04 1.29
CA PRO A 380 -7.92 6.45 0.42
C PRO A 380 -7.29 7.45 -0.55
N ILE A 381 -8.10 8.36 -1.12
CA ILE A 381 -7.63 9.42 -2.03
C ILE A 381 -6.69 10.37 -1.29
N VAL A 382 -7.06 10.80 -0.08
CA VAL A 382 -6.23 11.67 0.77
C VAL A 382 -4.92 10.97 1.18
N SER A 383 -4.99 9.66 1.48
CA SER A 383 -3.83 8.86 1.87
C SER A 383 -2.80 8.78 0.73
N LEU A 384 -3.26 8.55 -0.51
CA LEU A 384 -2.43 8.54 -1.73
C LEU A 384 -2.06 9.95 -2.22
N GLY A 385 -2.78 10.98 -1.77
CA GLY A 385 -2.65 12.38 -2.20
C GLY A 385 -3.29 12.67 -3.57
N ASN A 386 -3.63 11.63 -4.32
CA ASN A 386 -4.32 11.68 -5.60
C ASN A 386 -4.89 10.28 -5.90
N VAL A 387 -5.62 10.12 -7.00
CA VAL A 387 -6.17 8.83 -7.44
C VAL A 387 -5.08 7.89 -8.00
N ASP A 388 -3.98 8.45 -8.49
CA ASP A 388 -2.77 7.72 -8.86
C ASP A 388 -1.54 8.23 -8.11
N VAL A 389 -0.45 7.47 -8.20
CA VAL A 389 0.85 7.85 -7.65
C VAL A 389 1.88 8.20 -8.74
N ASP A 390 1.47 8.32 -10.01
CA ASP A 390 2.38 8.63 -11.12
C ASP A 390 2.99 10.03 -10.96
N TYR A 391 2.28 10.93 -10.28
CA TYR A 391 2.81 12.26 -9.95
C TYR A 391 4.12 12.20 -9.14
N LEU A 392 4.36 11.16 -8.34
CA LEU A 392 5.61 11.01 -7.58
C LEU A 392 6.80 10.79 -8.52
N TRP A 393 6.63 9.93 -9.53
CA TRP A 393 7.66 9.70 -10.53
C TRP A 393 7.87 10.92 -11.41
N ASN A 394 6.78 11.55 -11.87
CA ASN A 394 6.86 12.79 -12.64
C ASN A 394 7.59 13.89 -11.85
N ARG A 395 7.34 14.00 -10.54
CA ARG A 395 8.05 14.93 -9.67
C ARG A 395 9.54 14.63 -9.59
N LEU A 396 9.96 13.37 -9.51
CA LEU A 396 11.37 12.98 -9.58
C LEU A 396 11.99 13.43 -10.91
N VAL A 397 11.35 13.11 -12.04
CA VAL A 397 11.83 13.49 -13.38
C VAL A 397 11.98 15.00 -13.51
N CYS A 398 10.98 15.77 -13.06
CA CYS A 398 11.03 17.22 -13.04
C CYS A 398 12.17 17.76 -12.17
N GLN A 399 12.39 17.17 -10.99
CA GLN A 399 13.44 17.63 -10.09
C GLN A 399 14.84 17.28 -10.61
N VAL A 400 15.03 16.11 -11.25
CA VAL A 400 16.28 15.75 -11.93
C VAL A 400 16.54 16.71 -13.09
N SER A 401 15.52 17.07 -13.86
CA SER A 401 15.65 18.04 -14.95
C SER A 401 16.13 19.41 -14.45
N ARG A 402 15.69 19.83 -13.26
CA ARG A 402 16.10 21.10 -12.64
C ARG A 402 17.54 21.11 -12.12
N GLN A 403 18.20 19.97 -11.98
CA GLN A 403 19.60 19.90 -11.50
C GLN A 403 20.65 20.11 -12.59
N ARG A 404 20.22 20.38 -13.84
CA ARG A 404 21.11 20.55 -14.98
C ARG A 404 22.02 21.77 -14.80
N THR A 405 23.32 21.55 -14.82
CA THR A 405 24.37 22.56 -14.83
C THR A 405 25.15 22.49 -16.13
N THR A 406 25.56 23.64 -16.67
CA THR A 406 26.27 23.74 -17.96
C THR A 406 27.55 22.90 -18.04
N GLN A 407 28.26 22.72 -16.92
CA GLN A 407 29.50 21.92 -16.87
C GLN A 407 29.30 20.40 -17.00
N GLN A 408 28.09 19.89 -16.71
CA GLN A 408 27.80 18.45 -16.64
C GLN A 408 26.57 18.05 -17.46
N GLU A 409 26.20 18.88 -18.45
CA GLU A 409 24.96 18.76 -19.21
C GLU A 409 24.83 17.40 -19.90
N GLN A 410 25.93 16.90 -20.49
CA GLN A 410 25.96 15.60 -21.17
C GLN A 410 25.65 14.42 -20.24
N GLN A 411 26.14 14.44 -18.99
CA GLN A 411 25.83 13.39 -18.00
C GLN A 411 24.36 13.44 -17.59
N TRP A 412 23.82 14.65 -17.36
CA TRP A 412 22.42 14.84 -17.03
C TRP A 412 21.48 14.43 -18.17
N ASP A 413 21.87 14.63 -19.43
CA ASP A 413 21.09 14.17 -20.59
C ASP A 413 21.06 12.65 -20.69
N LYS A 414 22.19 11.97 -20.48
CA LYS A 414 22.26 10.50 -20.44
C LYS A 414 21.37 9.89 -19.33
N LEU A 415 21.25 10.58 -18.20
CA LEU A 415 20.35 10.19 -17.11
C LEU A 415 18.89 10.48 -17.43
N MET A 416 18.61 11.63 -18.05
CA MET A 416 17.25 11.99 -18.45
C MET A 416 16.71 11.02 -19.51
N GLN A 417 17.54 10.64 -20.48
CA GLN A 417 17.18 9.63 -21.48
C GLN A 417 16.81 8.31 -20.79
N PHE A 418 17.63 7.85 -19.84
CA PHE A 418 17.32 6.65 -19.05
C PHE A 418 15.99 6.78 -18.31
N LEU A 419 15.71 7.92 -17.66
CA LEU A 419 14.44 8.15 -16.97
C LEU A 419 13.23 8.16 -17.90
N GLN A 420 13.38 8.69 -19.12
CA GLN A 420 12.32 8.71 -20.13
C GLN A 420 12.05 7.31 -20.70
N GLU A 421 13.09 6.48 -20.85
CA GLU A 421 12.99 5.07 -21.24
C GLU A 421 12.30 4.23 -20.15
N GLN A 422 12.50 4.57 -18.87
CA GLN A 422 11.79 3.98 -17.73
C GLN A 422 10.37 4.55 -17.61
N ARG A 423 9.55 4.33 -18.64
CA ARG A 423 8.11 4.60 -18.59
C ARG A 423 7.38 3.35 -18.15
N ALA A 424 6.85 3.42 -16.94
CA ALA A 424 6.07 2.32 -16.41
C ALA A 424 4.77 2.17 -17.24
N GLY A 425 4.45 0.94 -17.66
CA GLY A 425 3.47 0.62 -18.71
C GLY A 425 2.05 1.18 -18.51
N SER A 426 1.23 1.12 -19.57
CA SER A 426 -0.16 1.57 -19.57
C SER A 426 -1.00 0.84 -18.53
N ARG A 427 -1.84 1.57 -17.80
CA ARG A 427 -2.69 1.02 -16.73
C ARG A 427 -4.10 0.72 -17.23
N PRO A 428 -4.80 -0.21 -16.56
CA PRO A 428 -6.26 -0.33 -16.67
C PRO A 428 -7.02 0.80 -15.95
N TRP A 429 -6.37 1.87 -15.45
CA TRP A 429 -7.08 2.98 -14.78
C TRP A 429 -8.15 3.62 -15.66
N GLN A 430 -7.90 3.70 -16.98
CA GLN A 430 -8.92 4.11 -17.95
C GLN A 430 -10.12 3.15 -17.97
N ALA A 431 -9.89 1.84 -17.80
CA ALA A 431 -10.96 0.85 -17.69
C ALA A 431 -11.70 0.94 -16.35
N VAL A 432 -11.01 1.26 -15.24
CA VAL A 432 -11.63 1.48 -13.93
C VAL A 432 -12.50 2.74 -13.95
N LEU A 433 -11.99 3.83 -14.53
CA LEU A 433 -12.74 5.08 -14.71
C LEU A 433 -13.93 4.86 -15.66
N ALA A 434 -13.72 4.14 -16.76
CA ALA A 434 -14.81 3.79 -17.69
C ALA A 434 -15.88 2.95 -16.98
N PHE A 435 -15.49 1.94 -16.20
CA PHE A 435 -16.41 1.14 -15.41
C PHE A 435 -17.19 2.00 -14.41
N PHE A 436 -16.50 2.84 -13.65
CA PHE A 436 -17.10 3.78 -12.70
C PHE A 436 -18.15 4.68 -13.38
N LEU A 437 -17.79 5.29 -14.51
CA LEU A 437 -18.70 6.13 -15.29
C LEU A 437 -19.86 5.31 -15.88
N SER A 438 -19.62 4.08 -16.33
CA SER A 438 -20.66 3.18 -16.82
C SER A 438 -21.64 2.77 -15.72
N THR A 439 -21.16 2.46 -14.52
CA THR A 439 -22.02 2.12 -13.37
C THR A 439 -22.91 3.30 -13.00
N ILE A 440 -22.35 4.51 -12.94
CA ILE A 440 -23.12 5.74 -12.68
C ILE A 440 -24.13 6.00 -13.80
N ALA A 441 -23.74 5.82 -15.07
CA ALA A 441 -24.63 6.04 -16.20
C ALA A 441 -25.81 5.04 -16.20
N ILE A 442 -25.54 3.75 -15.96
CA ILE A 442 -26.56 2.71 -15.85
C ILE A 442 -27.51 3.02 -14.70
N PHE A 443 -26.96 3.35 -13.52
CA PHE A 443 -27.77 3.71 -12.38
C PHE A 443 -28.66 4.92 -12.66
N SER A 444 -28.09 5.99 -13.22
CA SER A 444 -28.83 7.20 -13.58
C SER A 444 -29.95 6.87 -14.57
N ALA A 445 -29.68 6.04 -15.58
CA ALA A 445 -30.68 5.61 -16.55
C ALA A 445 -31.83 4.83 -15.91
N ILE A 446 -31.53 3.92 -14.96
CA ILE A 446 -32.54 3.17 -14.21
C ILE A 446 -33.40 4.13 -13.38
N GLN A 447 -32.79 5.08 -12.66
CA GLN A 447 -33.55 6.06 -11.87
C GLN A 447 -34.44 6.95 -12.75
N PHE A 448 -33.90 7.47 -13.86
CA PHE A 448 -34.70 8.28 -14.80
C PHE A 448 -35.89 7.50 -15.36
N HIS A 449 -35.72 6.21 -15.68
CA HIS A 449 -36.82 5.38 -16.15
C HIS A 449 -37.90 5.18 -15.07
N LEU A 450 -37.51 4.89 -13.83
CA LEU A 450 -38.42 4.74 -12.70
C LEU A 450 -39.19 6.05 -12.40
N LEU A 451 -38.50 7.18 -12.41
CA LEU A 451 -39.11 8.51 -12.26
C LEU A 451 -40.08 8.86 -13.39
N SER A 452 -39.79 8.45 -14.63
CA SER A 452 -40.66 8.69 -15.78
C SER A 452 -41.92 7.83 -15.83
N HIS A 453 -41.95 6.71 -15.09
CA HIS A 453 -43.10 5.80 -15.02
C HIS A 453 -44.00 6.01 -13.80
N ASN A 454 -43.50 6.69 -12.76
CA ASN A 454 -44.27 7.04 -11.57
C ASN A 454 -44.97 8.41 -11.67
N HIS A 455 -44.79 9.13 -12.78
CA HIS A 455 -45.58 10.29 -13.22
C HIS A 455 -46.41 9.91 -14.44
#